data_AF-A0A2V8TN31-F1
#
_entry.id   AF-A0A2V8TN31-F1
#
_cell.length_a   1.000
_cell.length_b   1.000
_cell.length_c   1.000
_cell.angle_alpha   90.00
_cell.angle_beta   90.00
_cell.angle_gamma   90.00
#
_symmetry.space_group_name_H-M   'P 1'
#
loop_
_entity.id
_entity.type
_entity.pdbx_description
1 polymer ?
#
loop_
_entity_poly.entity_id
_entity_poly.type
_entity_poly.pdbx_seq_one_letter_code
_entity_poly.pdbx_strand_id
1 'polypeptide(L)' 'MEIKRVGSQPSAKGPSEWFTGTVRIDPLSQAPDPALVQGASVTFDPGARTAWH' A
#
# COMPACT_ATOMS: atom_id res chain seq x y z
N MET A 1 -16.38 14.48 8.26
CA MET A 1 -14.94 14.39 8.51
C MET A 1 -14.65 12.98 8.97
N GLU A 2 -13.81 12.25 8.24
CA GLU A 2 -13.38 10.88 8.61
C GLU A 2 -11.88 10.92 8.94
N ILE A 3 -11.49 10.30 10.05
CA ILE A 3 -10.10 10.21 10.48
C ILE A 3 -9.78 8.74 10.75
N LYS A 4 -8.92 8.16 9.92
CA LYS A 4 -8.33 6.85 10.18
C LYS A 4 -7.07 7.05 11.04
N ARG A 5 -7.07 6.48 12.24
CA ARG A 5 -5.97 6.65 13.19
C ARG A 5 -4.78 5.76 12.81
N VAL A 6 -3.59 6.15 13.25
CA VAL A 6 -2.41 5.28 13.12
C VAL A 6 -2.70 3.91 13.75
N GLY A 7 -2.38 2.83 13.02
CA GLY A 7 -2.64 1.45 13.44
C GLY A 7 -4.06 0.94 13.22
N SER A 8 -5.02 1.76 12.75
CA SER A 8 -6.40 1.29 12.50
C SER A 8 -6.59 0.56 11.17
N GLN A 9 -5.58 0.57 10.30
CA GLN A 9 -5.59 -0.08 8.99
C GLN A 9 -4.53 -1.19 8.99
N PRO A 10 -4.91 -2.47 8.76
CA PRO A 10 -3.95 -3.56 8.79
C PRO A 10 -3.01 -3.50 7.58
N SER A 11 -1.74 -3.81 7.80
CA SER A 11 -0.78 -4.00 6.72
C SER A 11 -1.10 -5.27 5.93
N ALA A 12 -0.77 -5.26 4.64
CA ALA A 12 -0.83 -6.43 3.76
C ALA A 12 0.56 -6.80 3.23
N LYS A 13 0.76 -8.06 2.86
CA LYS A 13 1.92 -8.46 2.04
C LYS A 13 1.64 -8.11 0.58
N GLY A 14 2.66 -7.62 -0.13
CA GLY A 14 2.60 -7.43 -1.57
C GLY A 14 2.40 -8.77 -2.30
N PRO A 15 1.48 -8.86 -3.28
CA PRO A 15 1.30 -10.07 -4.09
C PRO A 15 2.58 -10.47 -4.83
N SER A 16 2.86 -11.77 -4.90
CA SER A 16 4.06 -12.31 -5.56
C SER A 16 4.12 -12.02 -7.06
N GLU A 17 2.97 -11.78 -7.69
CA GLU A 17 2.86 -11.43 -9.10
C GLU A 17 3.34 -9.99 -9.38
N TRP A 18 3.28 -9.11 -8.38
CA TRP A 18 3.60 -7.69 -8.53
C TRP A 18 4.96 -7.32 -7.95
N PHE A 19 5.52 -8.16 -7.07
CA PHE A 19 6.73 -7.85 -6.32
C PHE A 19 7.71 -9.02 -6.33
N THR A 20 8.99 -8.70 -6.45
CA THR A 20 10.07 -9.63 -6.10
C THR A 20 10.58 -9.31 -4.70
N GLY A 21 10.73 -10.32 -3.84
CA GLY A 21 11.15 -10.16 -2.44
C GLY A 21 10.00 -9.83 -1.50
N THR A 22 10.32 -9.53 -0.24
CA THR A 22 9.31 -9.19 0.79
C THR A 22 8.92 -7.73 0.68
N VAL A 23 7.62 -7.48 0.47
CA VAL A 23 7.04 -6.13 0.43
C VAL A 23 5.85 -6.06 1.36
N ARG A 24 5.76 -4.98 2.15
CA ARG A 24 4.63 -4.68 3.02
C ARG A 24 3.93 -3.41 2.53
N ILE A 25 2.62 -3.48 2.42
CA ILE A 25 1.75 -2.38 1.98
C ILE A 25 0.91 -1.93 3.17
N ASP A 26 0.98 -0.64 3.50
CA ASP A 26 0.11 0.03 4.46
C ASP A 26 -0.88 0.95 3.73
N PRO A 27 -2.18 0.61 3.71
CA PRO A 27 -3.19 1.48 3.13
C PRO A 27 -3.26 2.83 3.86
N LEU A 28 -3.34 3.94 3.10
CA LEU A 28 -3.47 5.28 3.67
C LEU A 28 -4.80 5.94 3.30
N SER A 29 -5.06 6.09 1.99
CA SER A 29 -6.20 6.85 1.49
C SER A 29 -6.76 6.27 0.21
N GLN A 30 -8.08 6.20 0.13
CA GLN A 30 -8.84 6.02 -1.10
C GLN A 30 -9.94 7.07 -1.07
N ALA A 31 -9.87 8.05 -1.97
CA ALA A 31 -10.89 9.09 -2.02
C ALA A 31 -12.21 8.49 -2.54
N PRO A 32 -13.37 8.94 -2.00
CA PRO A 32 -14.66 8.58 -2.57
C PRO A 32 -14.89 9.31 -3.90
N ASP A 33 -15.77 8.76 -4.72
CA ASP A 33 -16.21 9.41 -5.96
C ASP A 33 -16.73 10.84 -5.67
N PRO A 34 -16.47 11.82 -6.57
CA PRO A 34 -15.84 11.67 -7.89
C PRO A 34 -14.31 11.81 -7.89
N ALA A 35 -13.66 11.87 -6.73
CA ALA A 35 -12.21 12.00 -6.66
C ALA A 35 -11.51 10.67 -6.97
N LEU A 36 -10.40 10.71 -7.72
CA LEU A 36 -9.74 9.51 -8.24
C LEU A 36 -8.43 9.15 -7.51
N VAL A 37 -8.02 9.94 -6.52
CA VAL A 37 -6.73 9.76 -5.84
C VAL A 37 -6.76 8.60 -4.84
N GLN A 38 -5.70 7.80 -4.87
CA GLN A 38 -5.44 6.73 -3.91
C GLN A 38 -3.97 6.77 -3.49
N GLY A 39 -3.67 6.22 -2.31
CA GLY A 39 -2.32 6.21 -1.76
C GLY A 39 -2.12 5.15 -0.69
N ALA A 40 -0.91 4.61 -0.66
CA ALA A 40 -0.42 3.66 0.33
C ALA A 40 1.05 3.96 0.66
N SER A 41 1.50 3.58 1.86
CA SER A 41 2.94 3.50 2.15
C SER A 41 3.41 2.08 1.81
N VAL A 42 4.53 1.96 1.09
CA VAL A 42 5.07 0.67 0.68
C VAL A 42 6.49 0.55 1.21
N THR A 43 6.73 -0.50 2.00
CA THR A 43 8.05 -0.83 2.56
C THR A 43 8.64 -2.02 1.82
N PHE A 44 9.88 -1.86 1.36
CA PHE A 44 10.65 -2.88 0.68
C PHE A 44 11.77 -3.37 1.61
N ASP A 45 11.81 -4.68 1.84
CA ASP A 45 13.01 -5.29 2.43
C ASP A 45 14.20 -5.15 1.47
N PRO A 46 15.45 -5.31 1.94
CA PRO A 46 16.63 -5.21 1.09
C PRO A 46 16.53 -6.08 -0.18
N GLY A 47 16.66 -5.43 -1.36
CA GLY A 47 16.59 -6.09 -2.66
C GLY A 47 15.17 -6.37 -3.19
N ALA A 48 14.13 -6.09 -2.40
CA ALA A 48 12.75 -6.17 -2.87
C ALA A 48 12.43 -5.00 -3.82
N ARG A 49 11.61 -5.25 -4.84
CA ARG A 49 11.16 -4.25 -5.82
C ARG A 49 9.85 -4.67 -6.49
N THR A 50 9.20 -3.73 -7.16
CA THR A 50 8.07 -4.02 -8.03
C THR A 50 8.52 -4.76 -9.29
N ALA A 51 7.60 -5.52 -9.88
CA ALA A 51 7.66 -5.84 -11.30
C ALA A 51 7.54 -4.54 -12.13
N TRP A 52 7.93 -4.60 -13.39
CA TRP A 52 7.60 -3.53 -14.34
C TRP A 52 6.08 -3.43 -14.48
N HIS A 53 5.56 -2.21 -14.38
CA HIS A 53 4.16 -1.84 -14.53
C HIS A 53 4.06 -0.41 -15.04
#